data_AF-A0AAW6SNR6-F1
#
_entry.id   AF-A0AAW6SNR6-F1
#
_cell.length_a   1.000
_cell.length_b   1.000
_cell.length_c   1.000
_cell.angle_alpha   90.00
_cell.angle_beta   90.00
_cell.angle_gamma   90.00
#
_symmetry.space_group_name_H-M   'P 1'
#
loop_
_entity.id
_entity.type
_entity.pdbx_description
1 polymer ?
#
loop_
_entity_poly.entity_id
_entity_poly.type
_entity_poly.pdbx_seq_one_letter_code
_entity_poly.pdbx_strand_id
1 'polypeptide(L)'
;MFGFFKRKKHKAQEQKASEQQALEQQALEQTQDATPHEQADAEQAARLEAKRLEAEKVEAERLAGEEAARVEAQKLEEQKAEAEAERRASEQAAADQAAKAEAERIAQERAAQEQAAQEQAARDEAERIAQEQAAAERVAAEKAAREEAERLAAEQAAQAEAERIAAEQAAQARAEEAASEARAEEARIAAREEEERQAAAQLAAIEAEEQAALEQARQEEEARAVEAAAAGADAVVEDDAARDTARDGREKPRRGFFARIKAGLGKTRANLTEGVASLFLGKKQIDDELMEDLETQLLMADVGIEATTEIIDNLTARISRKELKEPQALYEALQEELRVMLAPVAKDLELPPKGSGPFVILMIGVNGVGKTTTIGKLAKRYQSQGRSVMLAAGDTFRAAAVEQLKVWGERNKVPVIAQHTGADSASVIYDALEAAKARNVDILIADTAGRLHNKSHLMEELKKVQRVMAKLDVSAPHEVMLVLDAGTGQNALSQASTFHEAVNITGLTLTKLDGTAKGGIIFALAKQLNLPIRYIGVGEGVDDLRPFAADDFVSALFARAGDEASEEANAESREA
;
A
#
# COMPACT_ATOMS: atom_id res chain seq x y z
N MET A 1 -1.65 -95.96 -60.64
CA MET A 1 -2.40 -96.70 -61.68
C MET A 1 -1.72 -96.75 -63.06
N PHE A 2 -0.88 -95.78 -63.47
CA PHE A 2 -0.36 -95.64 -64.85
C PHE A 2 0.22 -96.91 -65.51
N GLY A 3 0.96 -97.76 -64.79
CA GLY A 3 1.60 -98.96 -65.36
C GLY A 3 0.63 -100.02 -65.91
N PHE A 4 -0.62 -100.07 -65.40
CA PHE A 4 -1.62 -101.06 -65.82
C PHE A 4 -2.18 -100.74 -67.21
N PHE A 5 -2.48 -99.47 -67.47
CA PHE A 5 -2.96 -99.00 -68.78
C PHE A 5 -1.93 -99.20 -69.89
N LYS A 6 -0.64 -98.94 -69.62
CA LYS A 6 0.42 -99.08 -70.64
C LYS A 6 0.58 -100.54 -71.11
N ARG A 7 0.50 -101.52 -70.21
CA ARG A 7 0.47 -102.95 -70.56
C ARG A 7 -0.79 -103.35 -71.34
N LYS A 8 -1.97 -102.81 -70.96
CA LYS A 8 -3.23 -103.12 -71.64
C LYS A 8 -3.27 -102.57 -73.08
N LYS A 9 -2.70 -101.38 -73.32
CA LYS A 9 -2.60 -100.78 -74.65
C LYS A 9 -1.65 -101.55 -75.60
N HIS A 10 -0.52 -102.04 -75.08
CA HIS A 10 0.44 -102.84 -75.88
C HIS A 10 -0.18 -104.14 -76.41
N LYS A 11 -0.81 -104.94 -75.53
CA LYS A 11 -1.49 -106.18 -75.93
C LYS A 11 -2.58 -105.96 -76.99
N ALA A 12 -3.33 -104.86 -76.87
CA ALA A 12 -4.37 -104.51 -77.84
C ALA A 12 -3.82 -104.11 -79.22
N GLN A 13 -2.57 -103.65 -79.30
CA GLN A 13 -1.90 -103.38 -80.59
C GLN A 13 -1.30 -104.66 -81.18
N GLU A 14 -0.69 -105.53 -80.36
CA GLU A 14 -0.16 -106.83 -80.78
C GLU A 14 -1.25 -107.75 -81.36
N GLN A 15 -2.43 -107.82 -80.73
CA GLN A 15 -3.55 -108.61 -81.26
C GLN A 15 -4.05 -108.09 -82.62
N LYS A 16 -4.25 -106.77 -82.78
CA LYS A 16 -4.70 -106.19 -84.05
C LYS A 16 -3.71 -106.39 -85.20
N ALA A 17 -2.40 -106.32 -84.92
CA ALA A 17 -1.38 -106.61 -85.92
C ALA A 17 -1.43 -108.08 -86.38
N SER A 18 -1.65 -109.01 -85.43
CA SER A 18 -1.81 -110.44 -85.75
C SER A 18 -3.06 -110.74 -86.58
N GLU A 19 -4.17 -110.03 -86.33
CA GLU A 19 -5.41 -110.17 -87.10
C GLU A 19 -5.26 -109.62 -88.53
N GLN A 20 -4.55 -108.49 -88.73
CA GLN A 20 -4.25 -107.97 -90.07
C GLN A 20 -3.38 -108.92 -90.88
N GLN A 21 -2.32 -109.50 -90.31
CA GLN A 21 -1.46 -110.45 -91.03
C GLN A 21 -2.19 -111.73 -91.45
N ALA A 22 -3.15 -112.20 -90.65
CA ALA A 22 -4.00 -113.33 -91.02
C ALA A 22 -4.95 -113.00 -92.19
N LEU A 23 -5.50 -111.78 -92.23
CA LEU A 23 -6.34 -111.30 -93.33
C LEU A 23 -5.55 -111.10 -94.63
N GLU A 24 -4.31 -110.58 -94.57
CA GLU A 24 -3.45 -110.49 -95.75
C GLU A 24 -3.13 -111.87 -96.34
N GLN A 25 -2.89 -112.88 -95.50
CA GLN A 25 -2.67 -114.26 -95.98
C GLN A 25 -3.92 -114.86 -96.65
N GLN A 26 -5.12 -114.66 -96.08
CA GLN A 26 -6.37 -115.11 -96.72
C GLN A 26 -6.65 -114.40 -98.05
N ALA A 27 -6.33 -113.10 -98.18
CA ALA A 27 -6.48 -112.37 -99.44
C ALA A 27 -5.53 -112.90 -100.54
N LEU A 28 -4.32 -113.32 -100.17
CA LEU A 28 -3.33 -113.89 -101.09
C LEU A 28 -3.71 -115.30 -101.61
N GLU A 29 -4.42 -116.11 -100.83
CA GLU A 29 -4.89 -117.43 -101.30
C GLU A 29 -6.11 -117.34 -102.24
N GLN A 30 -6.94 -116.29 -102.13
CA GLN A 30 -8.17 -116.15 -102.93
C GLN A 30 -7.98 -115.51 -104.31
N THR A 31 -6.79 -115.04 -104.66
CA THR A 31 -6.53 -114.23 -105.87
C THR A 31 -5.96 -115.01 -107.07
N GLN A 32 -5.86 -116.35 -107.01
CA GLN A 32 -5.20 -117.14 -108.07
C GLN A 32 -6.06 -117.53 -109.29
N ASP A 33 -7.38 -117.32 -109.27
CA ASP A 33 -8.28 -117.76 -110.37
C ASP A 33 -9.45 -116.77 -110.64
N ALA A 34 -9.21 -115.46 -110.44
CA ALA A 34 -10.19 -114.37 -110.62
C ALA A 34 -9.90 -113.54 -111.89
N THR A 35 -10.94 -112.97 -112.51
CA THR A 35 -10.82 -112.29 -113.81
C THR A 35 -10.41 -110.81 -113.68
N PRO A 36 -9.87 -110.17 -114.74
CA PRO A 36 -9.29 -108.82 -114.65
C PRO A 36 -10.24 -107.70 -114.21
N HIS A 37 -11.57 -107.90 -114.29
CA HIS A 37 -12.55 -106.91 -113.82
C HIS A 37 -12.70 -106.94 -112.30
N GLU A 38 -12.72 -108.14 -111.72
CA GLU A 38 -12.97 -108.38 -110.29
C GLU A 38 -11.78 -107.89 -109.43
N GLN A 39 -10.56 -107.94 -109.97
CA GLN A 39 -9.36 -107.40 -109.33
C GLN A 39 -9.41 -105.86 -109.22
N ALA A 40 -9.95 -105.17 -110.22
CA ALA A 40 -10.03 -103.70 -110.24
C ALA A 40 -11.07 -103.18 -109.22
N ASP A 41 -12.24 -103.81 -109.17
CA ASP A 41 -13.29 -103.47 -108.20
C ASP A 41 -12.82 -103.72 -106.75
N ALA A 42 -12.05 -104.79 -106.51
CA ALA A 42 -11.45 -105.09 -105.21
C ALA A 42 -10.38 -104.07 -104.78
N GLU A 43 -9.45 -103.68 -105.67
CA GLU A 43 -8.46 -102.64 -105.38
C GLU A 43 -9.15 -101.29 -105.07
N GLN A 44 -10.16 -100.94 -105.85
CA GLN A 44 -10.90 -99.68 -105.67
C GLN A 44 -11.70 -99.66 -104.36
N ALA A 45 -12.29 -100.80 -103.94
CA ALA A 45 -12.93 -100.94 -102.64
C ALA A 45 -11.95 -100.77 -101.47
N ALA A 46 -10.81 -101.47 -101.50
CA ALA A 46 -9.77 -101.37 -100.47
C ALA A 46 -9.22 -99.93 -100.34
N ARG A 47 -9.08 -99.23 -101.48
CA ARG A 47 -8.61 -97.83 -101.53
C ARG A 47 -9.63 -96.82 -101.00
N LEU A 48 -10.92 -97.14 -101.05
CA LEU A 48 -11.99 -96.37 -100.41
C LEU A 48 -12.07 -96.65 -98.90
N GLU A 49 -11.91 -97.90 -98.47
CA GLU A 49 -11.91 -98.25 -97.04
C GLU A 49 -10.68 -97.69 -96.31
N ALA A 50 -9.49 -97.76 -96.93
CA ALA A 50 -8.28 -97.12 -96.39
C ALA A 50 -8.48 -95.61 -96.17
N LYS A 51 -9.10 -94.91 -97.13
CA LYS A 51 -9.46 -93.49 -96.99
C LYS A 51 -10.51 -93.24 -95.91
N ARG A 52 -11.47 -94.14 -95.71
CA ARG A 52 -12.45 -94.02 -94.61
C ARG A 52 -11.76 -94.15 -93.26
N LEU A 53 -10.88 -95.14 -93.10
CA LEU A 53 -10.11 -95.37 -91.86
C LEU A 53 -9.13 -94.22 -91.57
N GLU A 54 -8.52 -93.62 -92.60
CA GLU A 54 -7.67 -92.43 -92.46
C GLU A 54 -8.48 -91.20 -92.02
N ALA A 55 -9.64 -90.94 -92.63
CA ALA A 55 -10.53 -89.86 -92.23
C ALA A 55 -11.09 -90.05 -90.79
N GLU A 56 -11.53 -91.26 -90.46
CA GLU A 56 -12.02 -91.65 -89.13
C GLU A 56 -10.92 -91.50 -88.05
N LYS A 57 -9.66 -91.80 -88.39
CA LYS A 57 -8.50 -91.56 -87.52
C LYS A 57 -8.23 -90.06 -87.32
N VAL A 58 -8.29 -89.25 -88.39
CA VAL A 58 -8.11 -87.79 -88.28
C VAL A 58 -9.23 -87.14 -87.46
N GLU A 59 -10.47 -87.62 -87.60
CA GLU A 59 -11.59 -87.17 -86.77
C GLU A 59 -11.42 -87.60 -85.30
N ALA A 60 -10.97 -88.82 -85.03
CA ALA A 60 -10.67 -89.27 -83.67
C ALA A 60 -9.53 -88.46 -83.02
N GLU A 61 -8.48 -88.12 -83.78
CA GLU A 61 -7.38 -87.27 -83.31
C GLU A 61 -7.84 -85.82 -83.07
N ARG A 62 -8.73 -85.26 -83.92
CA ARG A 62 -9.40 -83.96 -83.70
C ARG A 62 -10.23 -83.96 -82.41
N LEU A 63 -11.11 -84.95 -82.23
CA LEU A 63 -11.99 -85.05 -81.07
C LEU A 63 -11.19 -85.22 -79.76
N ALA A 64 -10.13 -86.02 -79.78
CA ALA A 64 -9.23 -86.16 -78.63
C ALA A 64 -8.49 -84.84 -78.30
N GLY A 65 -8.12 -84.04 -79.30
CA GLY A 65 -7.55 -82.69 -79.11
C GLY A 65 -8.56 -81.71 -78.51
N GLU A 66 -9.80 -81.71 -78.99
CA GLU A 66 -10.89 -80.88 -78.44
C GLU A 66 -11.26 -81.26 -77.00
N GLU A 67 -11.28 -82.56 -76.68
CA GLU A 67 -11.50 -83.06 -75.31
C GLU A 67 -10.35 -82.68 -74.37
N ALA A 68 -9.10 -82.84 -74.81
CA ALA A 68 -7.92 -82.43 -74.04
C ALA A 68 -7.93 -80.92 -73.74
N ALA A 69 -8.22 -80.08 -74.74
CA ALA A 69 -8.30 -78.63 -74.57
C ALA A 69 -9.42 -78.20 -73.61
N ARG A 70 -10.56 -78.90 -73.60
CA ARG A 70 -11.64 -78.67 -72.63
C ARG A 70 -11.21 -79.02 -71.20
N VAL A 71 -10.53 -80.14 -71.01
CA VAL A 71 -10.03 -80.56 -69.69
C VAL A 71 -8.92 -79.62 -69.17
N GLU A 72 -8.10 -79.06 -70.05
CA GLU A 72 -7.10 -78.05 -69.68
C GLU A 72 -7.75 -76.71 -69.32
N ALA A 73 -8.73 -76.26 -70.10
CA ALA A 73 -9.51 -75.04 -69.81
C ALA A 73 -10.24 -75.13 -68.46
N GLN A 74 -10.90 -76.27 -68.18
CA GLN A 74 -11.60 -76.49 -66.90
C GLN A 74 -10.66 -76.41 -65.69
N LYS A 75 -9.47 -77.03 -65.76
CA LYS A 75 -8.47 -76.92 -64.68
C LYS A 75 -7.97 -75.50 -64.46
N LEU A 76 -7.82 -74.74 -65.53
CA LEU A 76 -7.34 -73.36 -65.47
C LEU A 76 -8.43 -72.38 -64.98
N GLU A 77 -9.71 -72.75 -65.12
CA GLU A 77 -10.85 -72.08 -64.49
C GLU A 77 -10.97 -72.44 -63.00
N GLU A 78 -10.82 -73.73 -62.66
CA GLU A 78 -10.79 -74.26 -61.28
C GLU A 78 -9.67 -73.60 -60.45
N GLN A 79 -8.43 -73.57 -60.97
CA GLN A 79 -7.29 -72.89 -60.33
C GLN A 79 -7.49 -71.38 -60.14
N LYS A 80 -8.24 -70.71 -61.02
CA LYS A 80 -8.59 -69.29 -60.84
C LYS A 80 -9.63 -69.10 -59.75
N ALA A 81 -10.62 -69.98 -59.67
CA ALA A 81 -11.62 -69.95 -58.61
C ALA A 81 -10.99 -70.22 -57.22
N GLU A 82 -10.07 -71.18 -57.12
CA GLU A 82 -9.29 -71.43 -55.89
C GLU A 82 -8.46 -70.20 -55.50
N ALA A 83 -7.66 -69.65 -56.42
CA ALA A 83 -6.84 -68.47 -56.13
C ALA A 83 -7.65 -67.21 -55.77
N GLU A 84 -8.84 -67.02 -56.36
CA GLU A 84 -9.73 -65.93 -55.98
C GLU A 84 -10.38 -66.17 -54.61
N ALA A 85 -10.72 -67.41 -54.27
CA ALA A 85 -11.25 -67.78 -52.95
C ALA A 85 -10.20 -67.58 -51.84
N GLU A 86 -8.96 -68.03 -52.04
CA GLU A 86 -7.84 -67.79 -51.11
C GLU A 86 -7.60 -66.29 -50.91
N ARG A 87 -7.59 -65.52 -52.01
CA ARG A 87 -7.43 -64.06 -51.95
C ARG A 87 -8.54 -63.39 -51.14
N ARG A 88 -9.80 -63.71 -51.41
CA ARG A 88 -10.95 -63.15 -50.67
C ARG A 88 -10.90 -63.52 -49.18
N ALA A 89 -10.49 -64.75 -48.84
CA ALA A 89 -10.30 -65.18 -47.46
C ALA A 89 -9.17 -64.41 -46.76
N SER A 90 -8.06 -64.14 -47.46
CA SER A 90 -6.95 -63.34 -46.94
C SER A 90 -7.33 -61.86 -46.74
N GLU A 91 -8.06 -61.26 -47.70
CA GLU A 91 -8.55 -59.88 -47.61
C GLU A 91 -9.56 -59.73 -46.45
N GLN A 92 -10.46 -60.70 -46.24
CA GLN A 92 -11.39 -60.68 -45.12
C GLN A 92 -10.70 -60.90 -43.77
N ALA A 93 -9.75 -61.83 -43.66
CA ALA A 93 -8.98 -62.05 -42.44
C ALA A 93 -8.15 -60.81 -42.03
N ALA A 94 -7.64 -60.05 -43.01
CA ALA A 94 -6.96 -58.78 -42.76
C ALA A 94 -7.94 -57.69 -42.28
N ALA A 95 -9.15 -57.63 -42.84
CA ALA A 95 -10.20 -56.70 -42.40
C ALA A 95 -10.66 -57.00 -40.94
N ASP A 96 -10.87 -58.27 -40.61
CA ASP A 96 -11.25 -58.70 -39.25
C ASP A 96 -10.15 -58.36 -38.22
N GLN A 97 -8.87 -58.53 -38.58
CA GLN A 97 -7.74 -58.12 -37.74
C GLN A 97 -7.66 -56.60 -37.55
N ALA A 98 -7.87 -55.82 -38.62
CA ALA A 98 -7.88 -54.36 -38.54
C ALA A 98 -9.02 -53.84 -37.66
N ALA A 99 -10.24 -54.37 -37.84
CA ALA A 99 -11.40 -54.02 -37.03
C ALA A 99 -11.20 -54.36 -35.54
N LYS A 100 -10.57 -55.50 -35.23
CA LYS A 100 -10.23 -55.89 -33.86
C LYS A 100 -9.19 -54.95 -33.23
N ALA A 101 -8.13 -54.60 -33.96
CA ALA A 101 -7.11 -53.68 -33.49
C ALA A 101 -7.66 -52.26 -33.24
N GLU A 102 -8.58 -51.78 -34.08
CA GLU A 102 -9.27 -50.51 -33.86
C GLU A 102 -10.21 -50.55 -32.65
N ALA A 103 -10.97 -51.64 -32.47
CA ALA A 103 -11.81 -51.82 -31.28
C ALA A 103 -10.99 -51.85 -29.98
N GLU A 104 -9.83 -52.53 -29.97
CA GLU A 104 -8.90 -52.55 -28.84
C GLU A 104 -8.31 -51.17 -28.56
N ARG A 105 -7.93 -50.40 -29.59
CA ARG A 105 -7.48 -49.00 -29.45
C ARG A 105 -8.57 -48.11 -28.83
N ILE A 106 -9.80 -48.16 -29.33
CA ILE A 106 -10.93 -47.36 -28.82
C ILE A 106 -11.24 -47.72 -27.36
N ALA A 107 -11.12 -49.00 -26.98
CA ALA A 107 -11.27 -49.42 -25.58
C ALA A 107 -10.16 -48.85 -24.67
N GLN A 108 -8.90 -48.86 -25.12
CA GLN A 108 -7.78 -48.27 -24.39
C GLN A 108 -7.90 -46.74 -24.25
N GLU A 109 -8.27 -46.03 -25.32
CA GLU A 109 -8.50 -44.58 -25.32
C GLU A 109 -9.61 -44.18 -24.32
N ARG A 110 -10.71 -44.94 -24.26
CA ARG A 110 -11.77 -44.73 -23.26
C ARG A 110 -11.32 -45.01 -21.83
N ALA A 111 -10.64 -46.12 -21.59
CA ALA A 111 -10.14 -46.46 -20.25
C ALA A 111 -9.16 -45.40 -19.71
N ALA A 112 -8.29 -44.86 -20.58
CA ALA A 112 -7.39 -43.76 -20.23
C ALA A 112 -8.15 -42.44 -19.93
N GLN A 113 -9.20 -42.12 -20.70
CA GLN A 113 -10.05 -40.95 -20.43
C GLN A 113 -10.82 -41.08 -19.11
N GLU A 114 -11.37 -42.27 -18.80
CA GLU A 114 -12.07 -42.54 -17.54
C GLU A 114 -11.12 -42.43 -16.34
N GLN A 115 -9.88 -42.95 -16.45
CA GLN A 115 -8.87 -42.81 -15.39
C GLN A 115 -8.43 -41.35 -15.19
N ALA A 116 -8.17 -40.60 -16.27
CA ALA A 116 -7.81 -39.19 -16.18
C ALA A 116 -8.93 -38.33 -15.57
N ALA A 117 -10.20 -38.63 -15.90
CA ALA A 117 -11.35 -37.95 -15.31
C ALA A 117 -11.51 -38.26 -13.81
N GLN A 118 -11.27 -39.51 -13.38
CA GLN A 118 -11.27 -39.90 -11.97
C GLN A 118 -10.14 -39.23 -11.19
N GLU A 119 -8.93 -39.16 -11.76
CA GLU A 119 -7.79 -38.50 -11.11
C GLU A 119 -8.01 -36.99 -10.97
N GLN A 120 -8.55 -36.32 -12.00
CA GLN A 120 -8.88 -34.91 -11.92
C GLN A 120 -9.97 -34.64 -10.85
N ALA A 121 -11.06 -35.42 -10.85
CA ALA A 121 -12.12 -35.26 -9.86
C ALA A 121 -11.61 -35.46 -8.41
N ALA A 122 -10.69 -36.40 -8.20
CA ALA A 122 -10.05 -36.61 -6.89
C ALA A 122 -9.13 -35.45 -6.47
N ARG A 123 -8.44 -34.81 -7.43
CA ARG A 123 -7.63 -33.61 -7.18
C ARG A 123 -8.52 -32.40 -6.83
N ASP A 124 -9.58 -32.18 -7.60
CA ASP A 124 -10.54 -31.08 -7.39
C ASP A 124 -11.24 -31.20 -6.01
N GLU A 125 -11.62 -32.43 -5.62
CA GLU A 125 -12.20 -32.72 -4.30
C GLU A 125 -11.20 -32.50 -3.16
N ALA A 126 -9.94 -32.94 -3.33
CA ALA A 126 -8.89 -32.72 -2.33
C ALA A 126 -8.53 -31.23 -2.17
N GLU A 127 -8.48 -30.46 -3.26
CA GLU A 127 -8.22 -29.02 -3.19
C GLU A 127 -9.36 -28.29 -2.49
N ARG A 128 -10.62 -28.59 -2.81
CA ARG A 128 -11.80 -28.03 -2.10
C ARG A 128 -11.72 -28.29 -0.59
N ILE A 129 -11.40 -29.53 -0.19
CA ILE A 129 -11.28 -29.89 1.24
C ILE A 129 -10.15 -29.07 1.92
N ALA A 130 -9.00 -28.90 1.25
CA ALA A 130 -7.91 -28.07 1.76
C ALA A 130 -8.29 -26.58 1.86
N GLN A 131 -9.03 -26.04 0.88
CA GLN A 131 -9.55 -24.67 0.91
C GLN A 131 -10.57 -24.46 2.05
N GLU A 132 -11.49 -25.41 2.27
CA GLU A 132 -12.45 -25.38 3.38
C GLU A 132 -11.76 -25.44 4.76
N GLN A 133 -10.74 -26.30 4.90
CA GLN A 133 -9.93 -26.37 6.13
C GLN A 133 -9.16 -25.07 6.39
N ALA A 134 -8.46 -24.54 5.39
CA ALA A 134 -7.73 -23.27 5.52
C ALA A 134 -8.66 -22.07 5.80
N ALA A 135 -9.89 -22.08 5.28
CA ALA A 135 -10.90 -21.07 5.61
C ALA A 135 -11.35 -21.18 7.08
N ALA A 136 -11.62 -22.41 7.56
CA ALA A 136 -12.00 -22.66 8.95
C ALA A 136 -10.89 -22.26 9.95
N GLU A 137 -9.64 -22.60 9.66
CA GLU A 137 -8.48 -22.21 10.49
C GLU A 137 -8.31 -20.68 10.55
N ARG A 138 -8.47 -19.98 9.42
CA ARG A 138 -8.39 -18.50 9.40
C ARG A 138 -9.49 -17.85 10.24
N VAL A 139 -10.73 -18.34 10.17
CA VAL A 139 -11.84 -17.85 11.01
C VAL A 139 -11.60 -18.14 12.49
N ALA A 140 -11.04 -19.30 12.83
CA ALA A 140 -10.67 -19.64 14.20
C ALA A 140 -9.54 -18.73 14.74
N ALA A 141 -8.51 -18.47 13.93
CA ALA A 141 -7.39 -17.61 14.29
C ALA A 141 -7.81 -16.13 14.44
N GLU A 142 -8.63 -15.60 13.52
CA GLU A 142 -9.19 -14.25 13.61
C GLU A 142 -10.05 -14.08 14.87
N LYS A 143 -10.87 -15.09 15.20
CA LYS A 143 -11.65 -15.09 16.43
C LYS A 143 -10.77 -15.10 17.68
N ALA A 144 -9.76 -15.96 17.74
CA ALA A 144 -8.84 -16.04 18.89
C ALA A 144 -8.05 -14.73 19.10
N ALA A 145 -7.51 -14.16 18.03
CA ALA A 145 -6.81 -12.88 18.07
C ALA A 145 -7.73 -11.73 18.52
N ARG A 146 -9.02 -11.78 18.16
CA ARG A 146 -10.02 -10.82 18.65
C ARG A 146 -10.33 -11.00 20.14
N GLU A 147 -10.52 -12.23 20.62
CA GLU A 147 -10.76 -12.51 22.05
C GLU A 147 -9.54 -12.08 22.91
N GLU A 148 -8.31 -12.26 22.41
CA GLU A 148 -7.09 -11.76 23.04
C GLU A 148 -7.00 -10.22 23.03
N ALA A 149 -7.32 -9.57 21.90
CA ALA A 149 -7.31 -8.12 21.79
C ALA A 149 -8.37 -7.44 22.68
N GLU A 150 -9.58 -8.01 22.77
CA GLU A 150 -10.63 -7.52 23.67
C GLU A 150 -10.23 -7.68 25.15
N ARG A 151 -9.54 -8.77 25.52
CA ARG A 151 -8.96 -8.95 26.86
C ARG A 151 -7.87 -7.92 27.17
N LEU A 152 -6.90 -7.72 26.27
CA LEU A 152 -5.82 -6.75 26.46
C LEU A 152 -6.36 -5.32 26.57
N ALA A 153 -7.38 -4.96 25.78
CA ALA A 153 -8.04 -3.67 25.88
C ALA A 153 -8.77 -3.48 27.21
N ALA A 154 -9.40 -4.52 27.76
CA ALA A 154 -10.03 -4.47 29.08
C ALA A 154 -9.00 -4.31 30.21
N GLU A 155 -7.85 -5.00 30.12
CA GLU A 155 -6.76 -4.88 31.09
C GLU A 155 -6.13 -3.49 31.08
N GLN A 156 -5.88 -2.90 29.90
CA GLN A 156 -5.40 -1.52 29.76
C GLN A 156 -6.42 -0.48 30.26
N ALA A 157 -7.73 -0.70 30.02
CA ALA A 157 -8.78 0.17 30.52
C ALA A 157 -8.84 0.18 32.06
N ALA A 158 -8.72 -1.00 32.69
CA ALA A 158 -8.67 -1.12 34.15
C ALA A 158 -7.43 -0.45 34.77
N GLN A 159 -6.27 -0.58 34.12
CA GLN A 159 -5.03 0.11 34.53
C GLN A 159 -5.19 1.64 34.44
N ALA A 160 -5.69 2.17 33.32
CA ALA A 160 -5.90 3.61 33.13
C ALA A 160 -6.96 4.19 34.09
N GLU A 161 -7.98 3.41 34.48
CA GLU A 161 -8.94 3.83 35.50
C GLU A 161 -8.32 3.83 36.91
N ALA A 162 -7.50 2.84 37.26
CA ALA A 162 -6.76 2.82 38.52
C ALA A 162 -5.77 3.99 38.64
N GLU A 163 -5.01 4.29 37.57
CA GLU A 163 -4.11 5.44 37.51
C GLU A 163 -4.87 6.77 37.67
N ARG A 164 -6.03 6.92 37.03
CA ARG A 164 -6.91 8.09 37.18
C ARG A 164 -7.35 8.28 38.64
N ILE A 165 -7.81 7.22 39.29
CA ILE A 165 -8.27 7.26 40.70
C ILE A 165 -7.11 7.62 41.64
N ALA A 166 -5.93 7.03 41.41
CA ALA A 166 -4.73 7.36 42.18
C ALA A 166 -4.28 8.82 41.99
N ALA A 167 -4.35 9.34 40.76
CA ALA A 167 -4.02 10.74 40.46
C ALA A 167 -5.04 11.72 41.09
N GLU A 168 -6.33 11.38 41.09
CA GLU A 168 -7.38 12.19 41.73
C GLU A 168 -7.21 12.23 43.25
N GLN A 169 -6.92 11.09 43.89
CA GLN A 169 -6.60 11.02 45.33
C GLN A 169 -5.32 11.80 45.68
N ALA A 170 -4.27 11.70 44.86
CA ALA A 170 -3.03 12.46 45.06
C ALA A 170 -3.23 13.98 44.86
N ALA A 171 -4.15 14.40 43.99
CA ALA A 171 -4.52 15.80 43.82
C ALA A 171 -5.33 16.33 45.01
N GLN A 172 -6.27 15.54 45.54
CA GLN A 172 -7.05 15.89 46.74
C GLN A 172 -6.12 16.04 47.96
N ALA A 173 -5.23 15.08 48.22
CA ALA A 173 -4.28 15.14 49.34
C ALA A 173 -3.40 16.41 49.31
N ARG A 174 -2.86 16.78 48.13
CA ARG A 174 -2.08 18.02 47.95
C ARG A 174 -2.91 19.29 48.14
N ALA A 175 -4.20 19.26 47.79
CA ALA A 175 -5.09 20.39 48.01
C ALA A 175 -5.43 20.57 49.50
N GLU A 176 -5.61 19.48 50.25
CA GLU A 176 -5.78 19.51 51.70
C GLU A 176 -4.51 19.98 52.43
N GLU A 177 -3.34 19.51 52.01
CA GLU A 177 -2.03 19.93 52.52
C GLU A 177 -1.81 21.44 52.32
N ALA A 178 -1.96 21.94 51.09
CA ALA A 178 -1.84 23.37 50.79
C ALA A 178 -2.88 24.24 51.51
N ALA A 179 -4.11 23.73 51.70
CA ALA A 179 -5.14 24.43 52.49
C ALA A 179 -4.84 24.44 54.00
N SER A 180 -4.09 23.45 54.50
CA SER A 180 -3.59 23.42 55.88
C SER A 180 -2.46 24.43 56.07
N GLU A 181 -1.49 24.47 55.14
CA GLU A 181 -0.39 25.44 55.15
C GLU A 181 -0.89 26.88 55.06
N ALA A 182 -1.85 27.18 54.17
CA ALA A 182 -2.44 28.51 54.03
C ALA A 182 -3.08 29.00 55.34
N ARG A 183 -3.86 28.14 56.03
CA ARG A 183 -4.46 28.46 57.34
C ARG A 183 -3.42 28.67 58.43
N ALA A 184 -2.32 27.91 58.40
CA ALA A 184 -1.22 28.07 59.35
C ALA A 184 -0.48 29.40 59.14
N GLU A 185 -0.33 29.85 57.90
CA GLU A 185 0.28 31.14 57.58
C GLU A 185 -0.66 32.32 57.91
N GLU A 186 -1.95 32.22 57.61
CA GLU A 186 -2.97 33.19 58.06
C GLU A 186 -2.97 33.35 59.58
N ALA A 187 -2.89 32.24 60.33
CA ALA A 187 -2.81 32.27 61.80
C ALA A 187 -1.53 32.93 62.33
N ARG A 188 -0.38 32.76 61.65
CA ARG A 188 0.87 33.44 62.00
C ARG A 188 0.80 34.94 61.75
N ILE A 189 0.22 35.36 60.63
CA ILE A 189 0.02 36.78 60.29
C ILE A 189 -0.90 37.43 61.35
N ALA A 190 -2.03 36.80 61.67
CA ALA A 190 -2.96 37.30 62.68
C ALA A 190 -2.33 37.41 64.08
N ALA A 191 -1.55 36.40 64.51
CA ALA A 191 -0.84 36.44 65.80
C ALA A 191 0.19 37.59 65.85
N ARG A 192 0.94 37.79 64.76
CA ARG A 192 1.90 38.90 64.64
C ARG A 192 1.23 40.27 64.65
N GLU A 193 0.10 40.44 63.97
CA GLU A 193 -0.69 41.67 64.06
C GLU A 193 -1.17 41.94 65.50
N GLU A 194 -1.49 40.90 66.27
CA GLU A 194 -1.90 41.06 67.66
C GLU A 194 -0.71 41.46 68.56
N GLU A 195 0.47 40.86 68.38
CA GLU A 195 1.70 41.28 69.06
C GLU A 195 2.07 42.74 68.73
N GLU A 196 2.01 43.14 67.45
CA GLU A 196 2.32 44.51 67.02
C GLU A 196 1.29 45.53 67.58
N ARG A 197 0.00 45.16 67.70
CA ARG A 197 -1.02 45.99 68.38
C ARG A 197 -0.78 46.08 69.89
N GLN A 198 -0.39 45.00 70.55
CA GLN A 198 -0.08 45.00 71.98
C GLN A 198 1.17 45.85 72.28
N ALA A 199 2.20 45.77 71.44
CA ALA A 199 3.39 46.63 71.53
C ALA A 199 3.05 48.11 71.33
N ALA A 200 2.23 48.45 70.33
CA ALA A 200 1.77 49.83 70.10
C ALA A 200 0.94 50.37 71.28
N ALA A 201 0.07 49.54 71.88
CA ALA A 201 -0.71 49.92 73.06
C ALA A 201 0.16 50.13 74.31
N GLN A 202 1.23 49.35 74.48
CA GLN A 202 2.21 49.56 75.55
C GLN A 202 3.02 50.85 75.32
N LEU A 203 3.45 51.13 74.09
CA LEU A 203 4.18 52.35 73.76
C LEU A 203 3.32 53.60 74.05
N ALA A 204 2.07 53.60 73.58
CA ALA A 204 1.13 54.69 73.84
C ALA A 204 0.80 54.88 75.33
N ALA A 205 0.86 53.81 76.15
CA ALA A 205 0.72 53.92 77.60
C ALA A 205 1.95 54.56 78.26
N ILE A 206 3.16 54.22 77.80
CA ILE A 206 4.42 54.85 78.26
C ILE A 206 4.45 56.33 77.86
N GLU A 207 4.09 56.64 76.60
CA GLU A 207 3.98 58.03 76.12
C GLU A 207 2.94 58.83 76.90
N ALA A 208 1.83 58.21 77.34
CA ALA A 208 0.82 58.85 78.18
C ALA A 208 1.31 59.08 79.63
N GLU A 209 2.06 58.15 80.23
CA GLU A 209 2.71 58.37 81.53
C GLU A 209 3.80 59.45 81.45
N GLU A 210 4.60 59.47 80.38
CA GLU A 210 5.63 60.49 80.16
C GLU A 210 5.00 61.87 79.89
N GLN A 211 3.91 61.95 79.13
CA GLN A 211 3.14 63.19 78.95
C GLN A 211 2.50 63.66 80.25
N ALA A 212 1.94 62.77 81.08
CA ALA A 212 1.38 63.12 82.39
C ALA A 212 2.48 63.58 83.37
N ALA A 213 3.66 62.97 83.34
CA ALA A 213 4.82 63.38 84.12
C ALA A 213 5.37 64.74 83.63
N LEU A 214 5.41 64.99 82.33
CA LEU A 214 5.74 66.28 81.73
C LEU A 214 4.69 67.35 82.07
N GLU A 215 3.40 67.00 82.11
CA GLU A 215 2.34 67.94 82.49
C GLU A 215 2.38 68.26 84.00
N GLN A 216 2.71 67.29 84.87
CA GLN A 216 3.00 67.55 86.28
C GLN A 216 4.26 68.40 86.46
N ALA A 217 5.37 68.05 85.79
CA ALA A 217 6.61 68.83 85.83
C ALA A 217 6.38 70.26 85.31
N ARG A 218 5.55 70.42 84.28
CA ARG A 218 5.11 71.70 83.75
C ARG A 218 4.17 72.44 84.70
N GLN A 219 3.33 71.78 85.49
CA GLN A 219 2.54 72.44 86.53
C GLN A 219 3.43 72.90 87.71
N GLU A 220 4.47 72.13 88.07
CA GLU A 220 5.51 72.58 89.02
C GLU A 220 6.37 73.72 88.44
N GLU A 221 6.67 73.69 87.14
CA GLU A 221 7.43 74.73 86.46
C GLU A 221 6.60 75.99 86.18
N GLU A 222 5.30 75.88 85.86
CA GLU A 222 4.39 77.02 85.77
C GLU A 222 4.13 77.63 87.17
N ALA A 223 4.07 76.83 88.23
CA ALA A 223 4.07 77.33 89.60
C ALA A 223 5.35 78.12 89.95
N ARG A 224 6.52 77.73 89.39
CA ARG A 224 7.77 78.51 89.48
C ARG A 224 7.83 79.68 88.49
N ALA A 225 7.19 79.61 87.33
CA ALA A 225 7.20 80.64 86.30
C ALA A 225 6.25 81.81 86.63
N VAL A 226 5.19 81.55 87.40
CA VAL A 226 4.39 82.60 88.07
C VAL A 226 5.26 83.41 89.05
N GLU A 227 6.33 82.82 89.60
CA GLU A 227 7.35 83.51 90.40
C GLU A 227 8.50 84.10 89.53
N ALA A 228 8.59 83.75 88.24
CA ALA A 228 9.72 84.03 87.35
C ALA A 228 9.36 84.65 85.97
N ALA A 229 8.51 85.68 85.98
CA ALA A 229 8.50 86.85 85.09
C ALA A 229 8.59 86.72 83.53
N ALA A 230 7.50 87.15 82.87
CA ALA A 230 7.44 88.04 81.68
C ALA A 230 8.27 87.77 80.38
N ALA A 231 7.55 87.76 79.24
CA ALA A 231 7.98 87.58 77.82
C ALA A 231 8.43 86.13 77.44
N GLY A 232 8.29 85.62 76.20
CA GLY A 232 7.63 86.08 74.95
C GLY A 232 8.58 86.11 73.72
N ALA A 233 8.23 85.71 72.48
CA ALA A 233 7.01 85.08 71.92
C ALA A 233 7.28 84.52 70.47
N ASP A 234 6.29 83.87 69.83
CA ASP A 234 6.22 83.40 68.41
C ASP A 234 7.22 82.30 67.94
N ALA A 235 7.05 81.53 66.82
CA ALA A 235 5.88 80.98 66.09
C ALA A 235 6.29 80.01 64.90
N VAL A 236 5.38 79.11 64.45
CA VAL A 236 5.31 78.32 63.15
C VAL A 236 6.52 77.38 62.77
N VAL A 237 6.59 76.55 61.69
CA VAL A 237 5.85 76.33 60.40
C VAL A 237 6.03 74.90 59.79
N GLU A 238 5.31 74.56 58.69
CA GLU A 238 5.18 73.28 57.93
C GLU A 238 6.22 73.09 56.74
N ASP A 239 6.23 72.13 55.77
CA ASP A 239 5.31 71.05 55.28
C ASP A 239 5.97 69.97 54.30
N ASP A 240 5.25 68.86 54.01
CA ASP A 240 5.03 68.10 52.73
C ASP A 240 5.98 67.07 51.98
N ALA A 241 5.32 66.11 51.28
CA ALA A 241 5.46 65.53 49.89
C ALA A 241 6.56 64.54 49.32
N ALA A 242 6.13 63.29 49.02
CA ALA A 242 5.81 62.69 47.68
C ALA A 242 6.79 61.95 46.67
N ARG A 243 6.34 60.73 46.21
CA ARG A 243 6.25 60.10 44.82
C ARG A 243 7.43 59.48 43.98
N ASP A 244 7.38 58.13 43.84
CA ASP A 244 7.06 57.24 42.65
C ASP A 244 7.73 57.28 41.22
N THR A 245 7.73 56.10 40.54
CA THR A 245 7.69 55.74 39.06
C THR A 245 8.73 54.71 38.48
N ALA A 246 8.55 54.20 37.23
CA ALA A 246 8.84 52.80 36.81
C ALA A 246 9.59 52.50 35.43
N ARG A 247 9.35 51.32 34.81
CA ARG A 247 10.16 50.53 33.79
C ARG A 247 9.86 50.73 32.28
N ASP A 248 10.74 50.19 31.39
CA ASP A 248 10.54 49.83 29.95
C ASP A 248 11.29 48.51 29.55
N GLY A 249 11.01 47.92 28.38
CA GLY A 249 11.72 46.76 27.76
C GLY A 249 11.18 46.30 26.39
N ARG A 250 12.05 45.89 25.43
CA ARG A 250 11.71 45.62 23.99
C ARG A 250 12.59 44.54 23.29
N GLU A 251 12.12 43.96 22.17
CA GLU A 251 12.79 42.91 21.35
C GLU A 251 12.94 43.25 19.83
N LYS A 252 13.65 42.41 19.04
CA LYS A 252 13.91 42.53 17.58
C LYS A 252 13.60 41.24 16.78
N PRO A 253 13.09 41.28 15.52
CA PRO A 253 12.86 40.08 14.70
C PRO A 253 13.66 40.00 13.37
N ARG A 254 14.34 38.86 13.12
CA ARG A 254 14.37 38.15 11.80
C ARG A 254 15.22 36.86 11.76
N ARG A 255 16.38 36.80 12.43
CA ARG A 255 17.32 35.63 12.36
C ARG A 255 16.70 34.30 12.85
N GLY A 256 15.70 34.35 13.74
CA GLY A 256 15.04 33.18 14.34
C GLY A 256 14.01 32.43 13.47
N PHE A 257 14.12 32.45 12.14
CA PHE A 257 13.29 31.63 11.22
C PHE A 257 14.03 30.36 10.79
N PHE A 258 15.08 30.48 9.97
CA PHE A 258 15.86 29.35 9.49
C PHE A 258 16.45 28.53 10.65
N ALA A 259 16.94 29.21 11.69
CA ALA A 259 17.43 28.58 12.92
C ALA A 259 16.41 27.65 13.60
N ARG A 260 15.10 27.94 13.52
CA ARG A 260 14.05 27.06 14.06
C ARG A 260 13.80 25.84 13.19
N ILE A 261 13.87 25.96 11.87
CA ILE A 261 13.78 24.80 10.96
C ILE A 261 15.04 23.92 11.11
N LYS A 262 16.23 24.53 11.18
CA LYS A 262 17.51 23.83 11.45
C LYS A 262 17.47 23.06 12.78
N ALA A 263 17.01 23.69 13.86
CA ALA A 263 16.83 23.04 15.16
C ALA A 263 15.77 21.92 15.10
N GLY A 264 14.60 22.21 14.55
CA GLY A 264 13.48 21.28 14.37
C GLY A 264 13.68 20.21 13.28
N LEU A 265 14.87 20.12 12.67
CA LEU A 265 15.31 18.99 11.84
C LEU A 265 16.56 18.30 12.41
N GLY A 266 17.09 18.76 13.56
CA GLY A 266 18.42 18.36 14.06
C GLY A 266 18.66 16.85 14.16
N LYS A 267 17.65 16.07 14.55
CA LYS A 267 17.71 14.59 14.59
C LYS A 267 17.71 13.93 13.21
N THR A 268 16.89 14.42 12.28
CA THR A 268 16.88 13.91 10.89
C THR A 268 18.16 14.32 10.16
N ARG A 269 18.68 15.52 10.44
CA ARG A 269 20.00 15.97 9.99
C ARG A 269 21.14 15.09 10.54
N ALA A 270 21.10 14.68 11.81
CA ALA A 270 22.12 13.78 12.35
C ALA A 270 22.16 12.45 11.58
N ASN A 271 21.00 11.79 11.39
CA ASN A 271 20.97 10.54 10.63
C ASN A 271 21.34 10.74 9.14
N LEU A 272 20.65 11.63 8.42
CA LEU A 272 20.86 11.77 6.98
C LEU A 272 22.15 12.52 6.66
N THR A 273 22.34 13.73 7.19
CA THR A 273 23.42 14.63 6.75
C THR A 273 24.76 14.29 7.36
N GLU A 274 24.83 13.85 8.62
CA GLU A 274 26.12 13.40 9.21
C GLU A 274 26.49 12.01 8.69
N GLY A 275 25.51 11.11 8.53
CA GLY A 275 25.67 9.81 7.85
C GLY A 275 26.21 9.98 6.42
N VAL A 276 25.46 10.66 5.54
CA VAL A 276 25.86 10.90 4.14
C VAL A 276 27.16 11.70 4.04
N ALA A 277 27.38 12.72 4.87
CA ALA A 277 28.67 13.44 4.84
C ALA A 277 29.84 12.54 5.24
N SER A 278 29.66 11.59 6.16
CA SER A 278 30.74 10.68 6.57
C SER A 278 31.21 9.77 5.42
N LEU A 279 30.32 9.34 4.53
CA LEU A 279 30.68 8.61 3.30
C LEU A 279 31.58 9.43 2.37
N PHE A 280 31.35 10.74 2.31
CA PHE A 280 32.15 11.67 1.51
C PHE A 280 33.47 12.08 2.18
N LEU A 281 33.69 11.79 3.47
CA LEU A 281 34.93 12.09 4.19
C LEU A 281 35.99 11.00 3.97
N GLY A 282 36.72 11.09 2.85
CA GLY A 282 37.97 10.35 2.62
C GLY A 282 38.01 9.52 1.34
N LYS A 283 36.85 9.20 0.76
CA LYS A 283 36.74 8.69 -0.61
C LYS A 283 37.34 9.69 -1.60
N LYS A 284 38.15 9.20 -2.55
CA LYS A 284 38.85 10.04 -3.56
C LYS A 284 38.23 10.02 -4.95
N GLN A 285 37.30 9.09 -5.18
CA GLN A 285 36.58 8.89 -6.43
C GLN A 285 35.14 8.52 -6.07
N ILE A 286 34.27 8.57 -7.06
CA ILE A 286 32.92 8.01 -6.96
C ILE A 286 33.02 6.58 -7.50
N ASP A 287 32.76 5.61 -6.63
CA ASP A 287 32.77 4.18 -6.91
C ASP A 287 31.38 3.59 -6.61
N ASP A 288 31.11 2.36 -7.10
CA ASP A 288 29.79 1.73 -6.96
C ASP A 288 29.44 1.49 -5.47
N GLU A 289 30.45 1.18 -4.64
CA GLU A 289 30.34 1.06 -3.17
C GLU A 289 29.79 2.35 -2.53
N LEU A 290 30.26 3.54 -2.94
CA LEU A 290 29.75 4.82 -2.45
C LEU A 290 28.28 5.07 -2.85
N MET A 291 27.82 4.50 -3.97
CA MET A 291 26.42 4.60 -4.40
C MET A 291 25.51 3.65 -3.60
N GLU A 292 25.95 2.42 -3.34
CA GLU A 292 25.24 1.45 -2.47
C GLU A 292 25.15 1.95 -1.01
N ASP A 293 26.23 2.55 -0.49
CA ASP A 293 26.24 3.21 0.82
C ASP A 293 25.26 4.41 0.85
N LEU A 294 25.22 5.23 -0.21
CA LEU A 294 24.31 6.38 -0.29
C LEU A 294 22.84 5.96 -0.36
N GLU A 295 22.51 4.93 -1.16
CA GLU A 295 21.18 4.31 -1.18
C GLU A 295 20.79 3.82 0.22
N THR A 296 21.70 3.12 0.90
CA THR A 296 21.49 2.62 2.27
C THR A 296 21.19 3.75 3.26
N GLN A 297 21.92 4.87 3.22
CA GLN A 297 21.65 6.02 4.10
C GLN A 297 20.30 6.69 3.81
N LEU A 298 19.91 6.83 2.53
CA LEU A 298 18.61 7.38 2.15
C LEU A 298 17.46 6.51 2.67
N LEU A 299 17.55 5.19 2.49
CA LEU A 299 16.58 4.23 3.04
C LEU A 299 16.52 4.28 4.58
N MET A 300 17.66 4.36 5.26
CA MET A 300 17.74 4.50 6.73
C MET A 300 17.13 5.81 7.26
N ALA A 301 17.13 6.87 6.45
CA ALA A 301 16.49 8.15 6.76
C ALA A 301 14.97 8.19 6.49
N ASP A 302 14.35 7.05 6.14
CA ASP A 302 12.93 6.88 5.80
C ASP A 302 12.51 7.59 4.48
N VAL A 303 13.46 7.85 3.56
CA VAL A 303 13.20 8.50 2.24
C VAL A 303 12.20 7.73 1.38
N GLY A 304 12.08 6.41 1.57
CA GLY A 304 11.22 5.52 0.78
C GLY A 304 11.94 4.95 -0.45
N ILE A 305 11.52 3.76 -0.89
CA ILE A 305 12.23 2.98 -1.91
C ILE A 305 12.17 3.71 -3.26
N GLU A 306 10.98 4.04 -3.75
CA GLU A 306 10.79 4.61 -5.10
C GLU A 306 11.37 6.01 -5.25
N ALA A 307 11.45 6.76 -4.14
CA ALA A 307 12.13 8.05 -4.08
C ALA A 307 13.66 7.86 -4.09
N THR A 308 14.18 6.92 -3.30
CA THR A 308 15.62 6.62 -3.26
C THR A 308 16.11 6.12 -4.63
N THR A 309 15.41 5.18 -5.25
CA THR A 309 15.77 4.65 -6.57
C THR A 309 15.82 5.75 -7.63
N GLU A 310 14.83 6.66 -7.68
CA GLU A 310 14.87 7.80 -8.62
C GLU A 310 16.07 8.74 -8.39
N ILE A 311 16.41 9.02 -7.12
CA ILE A 311 17.59 9.83 -6.77
C ILE A 311 18.87 9.12 -7.23
N ILE A 312 19.02 7.83 -6.93
CA ILE A 312 20.20 7.04 -7.29
C ILE A 312 20.34 6.88 -8.81
N ASP A 313 19.24 6.64 -9.53
CA ASP A 313 19.22 6.59 -11.00
C ASP A 313 19.65 7.94 -11.61
N ASN A 314 19.08 9.06 -11.13
CA ASN A 314 19.41 10.40 -11.64
C ASN A 314 20.88 10.77 -11.36
N LEU A 315 21.39 10.48 -10.16
CA LEU A 315 22.79 10.71 -9.80
C LEU A 315 23.73 9.81 -10.63
N THR A 316 23.41 8.53 -10.80
CA THR A 316 24.15 7.60 -11.67
C THR A 316 24.17 8.09 -13.12
N ALA A 317 23.05 8.61 -13.61
CA ALA A 317 22.97 9.22 -14.94
C ALA A 317 23.89 10.46 -15.05
N ARG A 318 23.89 11.37 -14.06
CA ARG A 318 24.82 12.53 -13.99
C ARG A 318 26.30 12.11 -13.95
N ILE A 319 26.64 11.06 -13.20
CA ILE A 319 27.99 10.47 -13.16
C ILE A 319 28.38 9.92 -14.54
N SER A 320 27.50 9.16 -15.20
CA SER A 320 27.78 8.57 -16.53
C SER A 320 28.06 9.62 -17.61
N ARG A 321 27.41 10.79 -17.52
CA ARG A 321 27.62 11.95 -18.41
C ARG A 321 28.88 12.75 -18.06
N LYS A 322 29.61 12.37 -17.01
CA LYS A 322 30.82 13.03 -16.48
C LYS A 322 30.59 14.45 -15.99
N GLU A 323 29.35 14.74 -15.56
CA GLU A 323 28.97 16.00 -14.91
C GLU A 323 29.51 16.02 -13.47
N LEU A 324 29.46 14.88 -12.78
CA LEU A 324 29.96 14.68 -11.42
C LEU A 324 31.32 13.96 -11.47
N LYS A 325 32.36 14.61 -10.93
CA LYS A 325 33.77 14.14 -10.99
C LYS A 325 34.44 14.01 -9.63
N GLU A 326 33.91 14.70 -8.62
CA GLU A 326 34.44 14.74 -7.26
C GLU A 326 33.29 14.45 -6.28
N PRO A 327 33.54 13.80 -5.13
CA PRO A 327 32.45 13.39 -4.24
C PRO A 327 31.68 14.58 -3.63
N GLN A 328 32.31 15.75 -3.46
CA GLN A 328 31.63 16.99 -3.05
C GLN A 328 30.60 17.47 -4.10
N ALA A 329 30.86 17.27 -5.40
CA ALA A 329 29.87 17.59 -6.45
C ALA A 329 28.69 16.60 -6.45
N LEU A 330 28.92 15.34 -6.05
CA LEU A 330 27.84 14.35 -5.84
C LEU A 330 26.95 14.73 -4.65
N TYR A 331 27.53 15.23 -3.55
CA TYR A 331 26.79 15.78 -2.41
C TYR A 331 25.95 17.01 -2.78
N GLU A 332 26.45 17.89 -3.64
CA GLU A 332 25.70 19.05 -4.16
C GLU A 332 24.57 18.63 -5.11
N ALA A 333 24.82 17.68 -6.02
CA ALA A 333 23.81 17.12 -6.90
C ALA A 333 22.70 16.38 -6.14
N LEU A 334 23.02 15.68 -5.04
CA LEU A 334 22.03 15.09 -4.15
C LEU A 334 21.07 16.14 -3.57
N GLN A 335 21.58 17.29 -3.13
CA GLN A 335 20.72 18.39 -2.68
C GLN A 335 19.85 18.97 -3.81
N GLU A 336 20.35 18.98 -5.05
CA GLU A 336 19.59 19.42 -6.22
C GLU A 336 18.43 18.46 -6.52
N GLU A 337 18.67 17.15 -6.61
CA GLU A 337 17.63 16.13 -6.82
C GLU A 337 16.56 16.16 -5.72
N LEU A 338 16.95 16.31 -4.46
CA LEU A 338 16.02 16.44 -3.33
C LEU A 338 15.17 17.73 -3.39
N ARG A 339 15.71 18.84 -3.92
CA ARG A 339 14.91 20.06 -4.19
C ARG A 339 13.95 19.84 -5.37
N VAL A 340 14.42 19.24 -6.45
CA VAL A 340 13.63 18.94 -7.66
C VAL A 340 12.45 18.02 -7.34
N MET A 341 12.64 17.01 -6.49
CA MET A 341 11.56 16.13 -6.03
C MET A 341 10.48 16.85 -5.20
N LEU A 342 10.87 17.83 -4.38
CA LEU A 342 9.97 18.56 -3.49
C LEU A 342 9.30 19.78 -4.14
N ALA A 343 9.89 20.37 -5.19
CA ALA A 343 9.37 21.57 -5.84
C ALA A 343 7.93 21.43 -6.41
N PRO A 344 7.52 20.30 -7.03
CA PRO A 344 6.14 20.13 -7.52
C PRO A 344 5.07 20.15 -6.42
N VAL A 345 5.43 19.80 -5.18
CA VAL A 345 4.51 19.75 -4.03
C VAL A 345 4.63 20.94 -3.08
N ALA A 346 5.66 21.78 -3.22
CA ALA A 346 5.83 23.02 -2.45
C ALA A 346 4.85 24.12 -2.93
N LYS A 347 3.59 24.03 -2.49
CA LYS A 347 2.49 24.90 -2.93
C LYS A 347 1.70 25.43 -1.74
N ASP A 348 1.85 26.73 -1.48
CA ASP A 348 1.07 27.48 -0.49
C ASP A 348 -0.45 27.26 -0.64
N LEU A 349 -1.19 27.40 0.45
CA LEU A 349 -2.65 27.34 0.43
C LEU A 349 -3.23 28.70 -0.03
N GLU A 350 -3.65 28.76 -1.29
CA GLU A 350 -4.27 29.95 -1.88
C GLU A 350 -5.64 30.24 -1.24
N LEU A 351 -5.70 31.30 -0.44
CA LEU A 351 -6.95 31.80 0.14
C LEU A 351 -7.57 32.88 -0.76
N PRO A 352 -8.89 32.84 -1.02
CA PRO A 352 -9.58 33.84 -1.84
C PRO A 352 -9.59 35.23 -1.16
N PRO A 353 -10.03 36.31 -1.82
CA PRO A 353 -10.08 37.66 -1.24
C PRO A 353 -10.76 37.73 0.14
N LYS A 354 -10.44 38.77 0.92
CA LYS A 354 -11.10 38.97 2.22
C LYS A 354 -12.58 39.29 2.01
N GLY A 355 -13.44 38.72 2.85
CA GLY A 355 -14.89 38.88 2.77
C GLY A 355 -15.60 38.02 1.72
N SER A 356 -14.90 37.20 0.91
CA SER A 356 -15.53 36.20 0.03
C SER A 356 -15.60 34.81 0.68
N GLY A 357 -15.74 34.75 2.00
CA GLY A 357 -15.73 33.52 2.79
C GLY A 357 -17.11 32.90 3.03
N PRO A 358 -17.18 31.77 3.75
CA PRO A 358 -16.07 31.08 4.39
C PRO A 358 -15.33 30.12 3.45
N PHE A 359 -14.01 30.28 3.36
CA PHE A 359 -13.12 29.24 2.85
C PHE A 359 -13.08 28.09 3.87
N VAL A 360 -13.42 26.88 3.45
CA VAL A 360 -13.65 25.75 4.37
C VAL A 360 -12.47 24.78 4.32
N ILE A 361 -11.75 24.66 5.45
CA ILE A 361 -10.66 23.69 5.65
C ILE A 361 -11.18 22.54 6.50
N LEU A 362 -11.21 21.32 5.94
CA LEU A 362 -11.54 20.09 6.66
C LEU A 362 -10.24 19.38 7.07
N MET A 363 -10.02 19.23 8.37
CA MET A 363 -8.76 18.73 8.93
C MET A 363 -8.88 17.25 9.33
N ILE A 364 -8.27 16.37 8.54
CA ILE A 364 -8.35 14.92 8.71
C ILE A 364 -6.99 14.31 9.10
N GLY A 365 -6.99 13.02 9.43
CA GLY A 365 -5.83 12.29 9.94
C GLY A 365 -6.09 11.63 11.29
N VAL A 366 -5.15 10.79 11.73
CA VAL A 366 -5.38 9.88 12.87
C VAL A 366 -5.25 10.57 14.22
N ASN A 367 -5.52 9.86 15.31
CA ASN A 367 -5.32 10.38 16.66
C ASN A 367 -3.81 10.56 16.95
N GLY A 368 -3.44 11.62 17.68
CA GLY A 368 -2.05 11.85 18.11
C GLY A 368 -1.14 12.58 17.10
N VAL A 369 -1.54 12.73 15.83
CA VAL A 369 -0.76 13.47 14.80
C VAL A 369 -0.85 15.01 14.91
N GLY A 370 -1.41 15.53 16.00
CA GLY A 370 -1.47 16.97 16.24
C GLY A 370 -2.50 17.75 15.43
N LYS A 371 -3.61 17.15 14.96
CA LYS A 371 -4.71 17.86 14.25
C LYS A 371 -5.18 19.12 14.97
N THR A 372 -5.73 18.95 16.18
CA THR A 372 -6.29 20.04 17.00
C THR A 372 -5.24 21.12 17.33
N THR A 373 -3.98 20.72 17.55
CA THR A 373 -2.83 21.64 17.70
C THR A 373 -2.58 22.44 16.42
N THR A 374 -2.58 21.78 15.26
CA THR A 374 -2.41 22.41 13.94
C THR A 374 -3.54 23.40 13.66
N ILE A 375 -4.78 23.07 14.03
CA ILE A 375 -5.93 23.98 13.95
C ILE A 375 -5.70 25.24 14.81
N GLY A 376 -5.25 25.08 16.06
CA GLY A 376 -4.92 26.19 16.95
C GLY A 376 -3.84 27.13 16.38
N LYS A 377 -2.82 26.57 15.74
CA LYS A 377 -1.75 27.32 15.06
C LYS A 377 -2.23 28.01 13.78
N LEU A 378 -2.99 27.31 12.92
CA LEU A 378 -3.59 27.89 11.70
C LEU A 378 -4.56 29.03 12.02
N ALA A 379 -5.41 28.87 13.03
CA ALA A 379 -6.33 29.92 13.48
C ALA A 379 -5.57 31.19 13.86
N LYS A 380 -4.48 31.06 14.64
CA LYS A 380 -3.63 32.21 15.01
C LYS A 380 -2.90 32.80 13.80
N ARG A 381 -2.42 31.97 12.88
CA ARG A 381 -1.74 32.38 11.63
C ARG A 381 -2.66 33.21 10.73
N TYR A 382 -3.92 32.81 10.57
CA TYR A 382 -4.87 33.56 9.75
C TYR A 382 -5.36 34.83 10.46
N GLN A 383 -5.53 34.80 11.78
CA GLN A 383 -5.76 36.01 12.56
C GLN A 383 -4.64 37.05 12.42
N SER A 384 -3.35 36.65 12.40
CA SER A 384 -2.24 37.60 12.24
C SER A 384 -2.14 38.15 10.80
N GLN A 385 -2.70 37.45 9.81
CA GLN A 385 -2.98 37.99 8.47
C GLN A 385 -4.23 38.90 8.43
N GLY A 386 -4.92 39.08 9.56
CA GLY A 386 -6.17 39.84 9.67
C GLY A 386 -7.34 39.19 8.93
N ARG A 387 -7.44 37.86 8.93
CA ARG A 387 -8.62 37.09 8.54
C ARG A 387 -9.50 36.85 9.77
N SER A 388 -10.82 36.87 9.59
CA SER A 388 -11.75 36.31 10.56
C SER A 388 -11.78 34.77 10.46
N VAL A 389 -11.88 34.09 11.60
CA VAL A 389 -11.80 32.61 11.68
C VAL A 389 -12.95 32.10 12.55
N MET A 390 -13.45 30.91 12.24
CA MET A 390 -14.33 30.10 13.09
C MET A 390 -13.82 28.65 13.12
N LEU A 391 -14.02 27.95 14.25
CA LEU A 391 -13.67 26.53 14.41
C LEU A 391 -14.92 25.66 14.56
N ALA A 392 -14.89 24.43 14.04
CA ALA A 392 -15.94 23.42 14.25
C ALA A 392 -15.37 22.18 14.97
N ALA A 393 -16.02 21.78 16.07
CA ALA A 393 -15.59 20.67 16.93
C ALA A 393 -16.14 19.30 16.44
N GLY A 394 -15.68 18.83 15.28
CA GLY A 394 -16.15 17.59 14.66
C GLY A 394 -15.52 16.28 15.17
N ASP A 395 -14.61 16.30 16.16
CA ASP A 395 -14.23 15.09 16.93
C ASP A 395 -15.20 14.89 18.11
N THR A 396 -16.50 14.78 17.81
CA THR A 396 -17.59 14.76 18.80
C THR A 396 -17.52 13.55 19.73
N PHE A 397 -16.90 12.45 19.27
CA PHE A 397 -16.71 11.23 20.04
C PHE A 397 -15.74 11.43 21.22
N ARG A 398 -14.82 12.39 21.13
CA ARG A 398 -13.82 12.67 22.17
C ARG A 398 -14.14 13.99 22.87
N ALA A 399 -14.85 13.92 24.00
CA ALA A 399 -15.15 15.10 24.84
C ALA A 399 -13.91 15.97 25.09
N ALA A 400 -12.77 15.35 25.43
CA ALA A 400 -11.50 16.06 25.64
C ALA A 400 -10.96 16.78 24.39
N ALA A 401 -11.30 16.33 23.17
CA ALA A 401 -10.93 17.02 21.93
C ALA A 401 -11.81 18.26 21.69
N VAL A 402 -13.12 18.14 21.99
CA VAL A 402 -14.06 19.28 21.96
C VAL A 402 -13.60 20.37 22.95
N GLU A 403 -13.27 20.00 24.19
CA GLU A 403 -12.76 20.96 25.18
C GLU A 403 -11.37 21.51 24.81
N GLN A 404 -10.46 20.67 24.28
CA GLN A 404 -9.15 21.14 23.80
C GLN A 404 -9.30 22.18 22.67
N LEU A 405 -10.26 21.99 21.74
CA LEU A 405 -10.53 22.94 20.68
C LEU A 405 -11.18 24.23 21.20
N LYS A 406 -12.08 24.15 22.20
CA LYS A 406 -12.62 25.34 22.90
C LYS A 406 -11.51 26.16 23.56
N VAL A 407 -10.60 25.53 24.30
CA VAL A 407 -9.46 26.23 24.94
C VAL A 407 -8.56 26.91 23.90
N TRP A 408 -8.32 26.27 22.74
CA TRP A 408 -7.64 26.92 21.62
C TRP A 408 -8.42 28.10 21.03
N GLY A 409 -9.75 27.99 20.96
CA GLY A 409 -10.65 29.06 20.56
C GLY A 409 -10.57 30.26 21.52
N GLU A 410 -10.78 30.04 22.81
CA GLU A 410 -10.71 31.05 23.87
C GLU A 410 -9.33 31.75 23.90
N ARG A 411 -8.24 30.97 23.90
CA ARG A 411 -6.85 31.49 23.87
C ARG A 411 -6.58 32.39 22.67
N ASN A 412 -7.18 32.10 21.52
CA ASN A 412 -7.05 32.91 20.31
C ASN A 412 -8.18 33.95 20.14
N LYS A 413 -9.22 33.95 20.99
CA LYS A 413 -10.48 34.72 20.80
C LYS A 413 -11.17 34.40 19.47
N VAL A 414 -11.26 33.11 19.14
CA VAL A 414 -11.91 32.57 17.94
C VAL A 414 -13.20 31.83 18.35
N PRO A 415 -14.35 32.09 17.72
CA PRO A 415 -15.58 31.35 18.01
C PRO A 415 -15.46 29.87 17.61
N VAL A 416 -15.89 28.99 18.51
CA VAL A 416 -15.95 27.53 18.29
C VAL A 416 -17.40 27.09 18.29
N ILE A 417 -17.81 26.33 17.28
CA ILE A 417 -19.11 25.69 17.19
C ILE A 417 -18.95 24.22 17.60
N ALA A 418 -19.74 23.81 18.60
CA ALA A 418 -19.71 22.49 19.20
C ALA A 418 -21.12 22.10 19.67
N GLN A 419 -21.44 20.80 19.64
CA GLN A 419 -22.62 20.23 20.27
C GLN A 419 -22.20 19.34 21.46
N HIS A 420 -23.09 18.49 21.96
CA HIS A 420 -22.81 17.54 23.03
C HIS A 420 -21.89 16.38 22.56
N THR A 421 -21.18 15.74 23.50
CA THR A 421 -20.37 14.55 23.23
C THR A 421 -21.23 13.45 22.60
N GLY A 422 -20.75 12.85 21.51
CA GLY A 422 -21.47 11.83 20.75
C GLY A 422 -22.49 12.36 19.74
N ALA A 423 -22.61 13.70 19.58
CA ALA A 423 -23.37 14.30 18.49
C ALA A 423 -22.83 13.91 17.10
N ASP A 424 -23.65 14.04 16.06
CA ASP A 424 -23.24 13.75 14.69
C ASP A 424 -22.24 14.77 14.15
N SER A 425 -20.99 14.36 13.90
CA SER A 425 -19.89 15.18 13.38
C SER A 425 -20.27 15.99 12.14
N ALA A 426 -21.05 15.40 11.23
CA ALA A 426 -21.51 16.08 10.02
C ALA A 426 -22.55 17.18 10.31
N SER A 427 -23.36 17.03 11.36
CA SER A 427 -24.33 18.03 11.80
C SER A 427 -23.66 19.20 12.53
N VAL A 428 -22.66 18.94 13.40
CA VAL A 428 -21.85 20.02 14.03
C VAL A 428 -21.15 20.88 12.97
N ILE A 429 -20.66 20.25 11.91
CA ILE A 429 -19.98 20.92 10.80
C ILE A 429 -20.96 21.69 9.90
N TYR A 430 -22.20 21.18 9.71
CA TYR A 430 -23.27 21.90 9.02
C TYR A 430 -23.61 23.21 9.74
N ASP A 431 -23.90 23.14 11.05
CA ASP A 431 -24.20 24.30 11.89
C ASP A 431 -23.07 25.33 11.84
N ALA A 432 -21.82 24.86 11.83
CA ALA A 432 -20.65 25.73 11.77
C ALA A 432 -20.49 26.42 10.41
N LEU A 433 -20.81 25.75 9.31
CA LEU A 433 -20.80 26.35 7.97
C LEU A 433 -21.93 27.36 7.79
N GLU A 434 -23.13 27.07 8.30
CA GLU A 434 -24.24 28.03 8.33
C GLU A 434 -23.90 29.25 9.21
N ALA A 435 -23.37 29.04 10.41
CA ALA A 435 -22.94 30.12 11.30
C ALA A 435 -21.77 30.95 10.75
N ALA A 436 -20.84 30.33 10.02
CA ALA A 436 -19.74 31.04 9.37
C ALA A 436 -20.24 31.92 8.21
N LYS A 437 -21.17 31.41 7.38
CA LYS A 437 -21.84 32.18 6.33
C LYS A 437 -22.66 33.35 6.91
N ALA A 438 -23.51 33.08 7.90
CA ALA A 438 -24.35 34.10 8.55
C ALA A 438 -23.55 35.22 9.24
N ARG A 439 -22.29 34.97 9.63
CA ARG A 439 -21.38 35.93 10.26
C ARG A 439 -20.33 36.51 9.31
N ASN A 440 -20.38 36.18 8.01
CA ASN A 440 -19.41 36.60 6.98
C ASN A 440 -17.94 36.31 7.35
N VAL A 441 -17.67 35.13 7.91
CA VAL A 441 -16.32 34.73 8.35
C VAL A 441 -15.46 34.35 7.13
N ASP A 442 -14.19 34.78 7.08
CA ASP A 442 -13.29 34.49 5.98
C ASP A 442 -12.93 32.99 5.89
N ILE A 443 -12.69 32.33 7.02
CA ILE A 443 -12.20 30.94 7.09
C ILE A 443 -12.93 30.14 8.17
N LEU A 444 -13.42 28.95 7.80
CA LEU A 444 -13.90 27.93 8.74
C LEU A 444 -12.89 26.77 8.76
N ILE A 445 -12.45 26.36 9.96
CA ILE A 445 -11.59 25.19 10.15
C ILE A 445 -12.34 24.13 10.96
N ALA A 446 -12.57 22.95 10.38
CA ALA A 446 -13.28 21.85 11.02
C ALA A 446 -12.31 20.74 11.45
N ASP A 447 -12.30 20.40 12.74
CA ASP A 447 -11.62 19.19 13.26
C ASP A 447 -12.50 17.95 13.01
N THR A 448 -11.91 16.75 12.99
CA THR A 448 -12.63 15.47 12.82
C THR A 448 -12.11 14.38 13.73
N ALA A 449 -12.92 13.33 13.94
CA ALA A 449 -12.44 12.07 14.49
C ALA A 449 -11.20 11.52 13.75
N GLY A 450 -10.35 10.75 14.45
CA GLY A 450 -9.11 10.17 13.92
C GLY A 450 -8.90 8.68 14.26
N ARG A 451 -9.98 7.93 14.48
CA ARG A 451 -9.95 6.54 14.95
C ARG A 451 -9.68 5.52 13.83
N LEU A 452 -8.44 5.48 13.32
CA LEU A 452 -8.05 4.59 12.19
C LEU A 452 -8.31 3.09 12.44
N HIS A 453 -8.35 2.63 13.69
CA HIS A 453 -8.62 1.22 14.00
C HIS A 453 -9.98 0.71 13.49
N ASN A 454 -10.94 1.62 13.21
CA ASN A 454 -12.18 1.30 12.50
C ASN A 454 -12.21 2.02 11.15
N LYS A 455 -11.31 1.61 10.23
CA LYS A 455 -11.07 2.28 8.94
C LYS A 455 -12.36 2.57 8.17
N SER A 456 -13.23 1.57 7.99
CA SER A 456 -14.47 1.70 7.21
C SER A 456 -15.43 2.73 7.79
N HIS A 457 -15.69 2.71 9.10
CA HIS A 457 -16.57 3.67 9.75
C HIS A 457 -16.02 5.10 9.66
N LEU A 458 -14.71 5.29 9.88
CA LEU A 458 -14.09 6.61 9.80
C LEU A 458 -14.21 7.21 8.38
N MET A 459 -13.99 6.39 7.34
CA MET A 459 -14.08 6.88 5.96
C MET A 459 -15.52 7.21 5.54
N GLU A 460 -16.52 6.41 5.95
CA GLU A 460 -17.92 6.75 5.67
C GLU A 460 -18.41 7.97 6.46
N GLU A 461 -17.88 8.20 7.67
CA GLU A 461 -18.13 9.42 8.44
C GLU A 461 -17.56 10.66 7.71
N LEU A 462 -16.31 10.61 7.25
CA LEU A 462 -15.71 11.73 6.50
C LEU A 462 -16.41 11.98 5.15
N LYS A 463 -16.80 10.93 4.42
CA LYS A 463 -17.64 11.05 3.20
C LYS A 463 -19.03 11.61 3.52
N LYS A 464 -19.59 11.35 4.71
CA LYS A 464 -20.85 11.96 5.16
C LYS A 464 -20.65 13.45 5.44
N VAL A 465 -19.56 13.84 6.12
CA VAL A 465 -19.21 15.25 6.37
C VAL A 465 -19.12 16.04 5.06
N GLN A 466 -18.36 15.56 4.06
CA GLN A 466 -18.27 16.22 2.75
C GLN A 466 -19.63 16.36 2.07
N ARG A 467 -20.43 15.29 2.00
CA ARG A 467 -21.79 15.32 1.42
C ARG A 467 -22.77 16.22 2.16
N VAL A 468 -22.49 16.59 3.41
CA VAL A 468 -23.32 17.51 4.20
C VAL A 468 -22.84 18.96 4.03
N MET A 469 -21.53 19.22 3.98
CA MET A 469 -20.98 20.52 3.56
C MET A 469 -21.49 20.91 2.17
N ALA A 470 -21.45 19.96 1.21
CA ALA A 470 -21.88 20.12 -0.18
C ALA A 470 -23.33 20.62 -0.38
N LYS A 471 -24.19 20.51 0.65
CA LYS A 471 -25.58 21.02 0.62
C LYS A 471 -25.66 22.53 0.81
N LEU A 472 -24.76 23.10 1.61
CA LEU A 472 -24.67 24.54 1.87
C LEU A 472 -23.72 25.23 0.89
N ASP A 473 -22.76 24.49 0.33
CA ASP A 473 -21.76 25.00 -0.58
C ASP A 473 -21.17 23.86 -1.44
N VAL A 474 -21.44 23.85 -2.74
CA VAL A 474 -20.97 22.78 -3.65
C VAL A 474 -19.43 22.76 -3.77
N SER A 475 -18.76 23.85 -3.41
CA SER A 475 -17.30 23.99 -3.34
C SER A 475 -16.69 23.66 -1.96
N ALA A 476 -17.50 23.28 -0.96
CA ALA A 476 -16.98 22.91 0.37
C ALA A 476 -16.87 21.38 0.57
N PRO A 477 -15.78 20.89 1.20
CA PRO A 477 -14.62 21.64 1.68
C PRO A 477 -13.73 22.16 0.54
N HIS A 478 -13.18 23.35 0.72
CA HIS A 478 -12.28 23.99 -0.25
C HIS A 478 -10.85 23.44 -0.14
N GLU A 479 -10.47 22.97 1.05
CA GLU A 479 -9.23 22.22 1.30
C GLU A 479 -9.54 21.04 2.22
N VAL A 480 -9.15 19.84 1.78
CA VAL A 480 -9.10 18.62 2.60
C VAL A 480 -7.66 18.42 3.03
N MET A 481 -7.35 18.83 4.26
CA MET A 481 -6.00 18.84 4.81
C MET A 481 -5.76 17.57 5.63
N LEU A 482 -4.91 16.67 5.15
CA LEU A 482 -4.44 15.54 5.95
C LEU A 482 -3.24 15.95 6.81
N VAL A 483 -3.36 15.76 8.12
CA VAL A 483 -2.24 15.93 9.06
C VAL A 483 -1.56 14.58 9.31
N LEU A 484 -0.24 14.55 9.18
CA LEU A 484 0.63 13.39 9.33
C LEU A 484 1.69 13.62 10.41
N ASP A 485 2.18 12.54 10.99
CA ASP A 485 3.24 12.53 11.99
C ASP A 485 4.53 11.97 11.37
N ALA A 486 5.55 12.83 11.21
CA ALA A 486 6.83 12.46 10.62
C ALA A 486 7.63 11.46 11.48
N GLY A 487 7.25 11.26 12.74
CA GLY A 487 7.76 10.18 13.59
C GLY A 487 7.37 8.77 13.12
N THR A 488 6.32 8.64 12.31
CA THR A 488 5.73 7.33 11.97
C THR A 488 6.34 6.63 10.75
N GLY A 489 7.24 7.30 10.01
CA GLY A 489 7.90 6.75 8.82
C GLY A 489 6.88 6.28 7.76
N GLN A 490 7.15 5.16 7.08
CA GLN A 490 6.27 4.58 6.04
C GLN A 490 4.80 4.34 6.48
N ASN A 491 4.47 4.36 7.78
CA ASN A 491 3.08 4.33 8.23
C ASN A 491 2.31 5.62 7.87
N ALA A 492 2.97 6.77 7.75
CA ALA A 492 2.36 8.01 7.28
C ALA A 492 1.91 7.90 5.81
N LEU A 493 2.72 7.23 4.99
CA LEU A 493 2.48 7.03 3.55
C LEU A 493 1.27 6.13 3.30
N SER A 494 1.22 4.97 3.94
CA SER A 494 0.06 4.05 3.83
C SER A 494 -1.23 4.64 4.41
N GLN A 495 -1.15 5.43 5.49
CA GLN A 495 -2.28 6.23 5.97
C GLN A 495 -2.76 7.24 4.93
N ALA A 496 -1.83 7.97 4.30
CA ALA A 496 -2.15 9.00 3.33
C ALA A 496 -2.84 8.46 2.07
N SER A 497 -2.40 7.32 1.53
CA SER A 497 -3.13 6.62 0.45
C SER A 497 -4.56 6.26 0.90
N THR A 498 -4.69 5.60 2.07
CA THR A 498 -6.00 5.17 2.60
C THR A 498 -6.98 6.36 2.77
N PHE A 499 -6.51 7.54 3.19
CA PHE A 499 -7.34 8.75 3.29
C PHE A 499 -7.59 9.42 1.92
N HIS A 500 -6.63 9.40 0.99
CA HIS A 500 -6.80 9.98 -0.35
C HIS A 500 -7.87 9.21 -1.15
N GLU A 501 -7.78 7.88 -1.16
CA GLU A 501 -8.77 6.97 -1.76
C GLU A 501 -10.19 7.18 -1.21
N ALA A 502 -10.31 7.57 0.07
CA ALA A 502 -11.58 7.71 0.76
C ALA A 502 -12.28 9.06 0.53
N VAL A 503 -11.53 10.17 0.55
CA VAL A 503 -12.09 11.54 0.61
C VAL A 503 -11.31 12.59 -0.19
N ASN A 504 -10.42 12.18 -1.10
CA ASN A 504 -9.67 13.06 -2.02
C ASN A 504 -8.99 14.26 -1.33
N ILE A 505 -7.89 13.97 -0.62
CA ILE A 505 -7.02 14.96 0.02
C ILE A 505 -6.52 15.99 -1.02
N THR A 506 -6.56 17.28 -0.67
CA THR A 506 -6.04 18.38 -1.50
C THR A 506 -4.74 19.00 -0.95
N GLY A 507 -4.41 18.75 0.33
CA GLY A 507 -3.17 19.22 0.95
C GLY A 507 -2.70 18.35 2.12
N LEU A 508 -1.38 18.35 2.34
CA LEU A 508 -0.70 17.64 3.43
C LEU A 508 -0.10 18.63 4.44
N THR A 509 -0.15 18.28 5.73
CA THR A 509 0.64 18.91 6.80
C THR A 509 1.43 17.84 7.53
N LEU A 510 2.77 17.93 7.52
CA LEU A 510 3.63 17.07 8.33
C LEU A 510 3.90 17.73 9.69
N THR A 511 3.93 16.94 10.76
CA THR A 511 4.18 17.41 12.14
C THR A 511 5.26 16.59 12.85
N LYS A 512 5.76 17.11 13.98
CA LYS A 512 6.76 16.46 14.85
C LYS A 512 8.11 16.17 14.18
N LEU A 513 8.51 16.99 13.21
CA LEU A 513 9.82 16.89 12.56
C LEU A 513 10.97 17.05 13.57
N ASP A 514 10.75 17.87 14.60
CA ASP A 514 11.59 18.08 15.78
C ASP A 514 11.71 16.83 16.70
N GLY A 515 10.67 15.99 16.68
CA GLY A 515 10.64 14.73 17.43
C GLY A 515 11.53 13.64 16.82
N THR A 516 11.76 13.65 15.50
CA THR A 516 12.11 12.46 14.72
C THR A 516 13.45 12.54 13.97
N ALA A 517 14.07 11.38 13.77
CA ALA A 517 15.16 11.17 12.80
C ALA A 517 14.68 10.66 11.43
N LYS A 518 13.37 10.38 11.29
CA LYS A 518 12.70 9.79 10.11
C LYS A 518 12.10 10.82 9.15
N GLY A 519 12.60 12.06 9.18
CA GLY A 519 12.04 13.16 8.38
C GLY A 519 12.14 12.99 6.87
N GLY A 520 12.89 12.00 6.37
CA GLY A 520 12.95 11.65 4.95
C GLY A 520 11.60 11.19 4.36
N ILE A 521 10.63 10.79 5.19
CA ILE A 521 9.28 10.39 4.76
C ILE A 521 8.56 11.44 3.89
N ILE A 522 8.97 12.72 3.99
CA ILE A 522 8.48 13.80 3.13
C ILE A 522 8.74 13.56 1.64
N PHE A 523 9.85 12.91 1.29
CA PHE A 523 10.25 12.59 -0.09
C PHE A 523 9.38 11.46 -0.66
N ALA A 524 9.15 10.38 0.09
CA ALA A 524 8.21 9.32 -0.27
C ALA A 524 6.79 9.86 -0.50
N LEU A 525 6.31 10.72 0.41
CA LEU A 525 4.99 11.36 0.31
C LEU A 525 4.88 12.26 -0.92
N ALA A 526 5.92 13.06 -1.21
CA ALA A 526 5.98 13.89 -2.42
C ALA A 526 5.94 13.02 -3.69
N LYS A 527 6.78 11.98 -3.75
CA LYS A 527 6.94 11.10 -4.91
C LYS A 527 5.70 10.27 -5.23
N GLN A 528 5.12 9.59 -4.24
CA GLN A 528 4.02 8.66 -4.47
C GLN A 528 2.66 9.35 -4.60
N LEU A 529 2.41 10.44 -3.86
CA LEU A 529 1.08 11.09 -3.83
C LEU A 529 0.98 12.32 -4.74
N ASN A 530 2.10 13.02 -4.99
CA ASN A 530 2.15 14.28 -5.73
C ASN A 530 1.15 15.35 -5.21
N LEU A 531 0.79 15.28 -3.92
CA LEU A 531 -0.14 16.20 -3.27
C LEU A 531 0.60 17.40 -2.68
N PRO A 532 0.04 18.63 -2.76
CA PRO A 532 0.60 19.81 -2.13
C PRO A 532 0.94 19.60 -0.65
N ILE A 533 2.21 19.72 -0.30
CA ILE A 533 2.62 19.85 1.10
C ILE A 533 2.48 21.32 1.45
N ARG A 534 1.51 21.62 2.31
CA ARG A 534 1.11 22.98 2.68
C ARG A 534 1.92 23.50 3.85
N TYR A 535 2.10 22.67 4.87
CA TYR A 535 2.70 23.07 6.13
C TYR A 535 3.63 21.99 6.72
N ILE A 536 4.64 22.46 7.45
CA ILE A 536 5.52 21.64 8.29
C ILE A 536 5.48 22.15 9.75
N GLY A 537 5.34 21.22 10.69
CA GLY A 537 5.38 21.45 12.14
C GLY A 537 6.72 21.02 12.71
N VAL A 538 7.48 21.99 13.22
CA VAL A 538 8.89 21.86 13.67
C VAL A 538 9.07 22.24 15.15
N GLY A 539 8.04 21.98 15.97
CA GLY A 539 8.01 22.30 17.40
C GLY A 539 6.61 22.50 17.95
N GLU A 540 6.48 22.66 19.27
CA GLU A 540 5.19 22.84 19.95
C GLU A 540 4.66 24.29 19.90
N GLY A 541 5.54 25.29 19.81
CA GLY A 541 5.19 26.71 19.88
C GLY A 541 4.26 27.16 18.75
N VAL A 542 3.44 28.19 19.01
CA VAL A 542 2.35 28.60 18.10
C VAL A 542 2.86 28.99 16.71
N ASP A 543 4.05 29.58 16.67
CA ASP A 543 4.77 29.99 15.46
C ASP A 543 5.51 28.86 14.74
N ASP A 544 5.52 27.63 15.28
CA ASP A 544 6.34 26.53 14.77
C ASP A 544 5.58 25.65 13.75
N LEU A 545 4.46 26.16 13.22
CA LEU A 545 3.82 25.68 12.00
C LEU A 545 4.17 26.66 10.86
N ARG A 546 4.96 26.19 9.89
CA ARG A 546 5.45 26.99 8.76
C ARG A 546 4.86 26.49 7.46
N PRO A 547 4.63 27.37 6.46
CA PRO A 547 4.43 26.91 5.09
C PRO A 547 5.62 26.08 4.65
N PHE A 548 5.37 25.11 3.80
CA PHE A 548 6.43 24.26 3.29
C PHE A 548 7.09 24.90 2.06
N ALA A 549 8.38 25.19 2.17
CA ALA A 549 9.23 25.61 1.06
C ALA A 549 10.35 24.56 0.89
N ALA A 550 10.45 23.99 -0.32
CA ALA A 550 11.42 22.94 -0.63
C ALA A 550 12.87 23.38 -0.38
N ASP A 551 13.23 24.61 -0.81
CA ASP A 551 14.58 25.13 -0.66
C ASP A 551 14.97 25.38 0.80
N ASP A 552 14.09 25.96 1.62
CA ASP A 552 14.35 26.17 3.05
C ASP A 552 14.50 24.82 3.77
N PHE A 553 13.66 23.83 3.42
CA PHE A 553 13.68 22.50 4.03
C PHE A 553 14.97 21.75 3.70
N VAL A 554 15.36 21.65 2.42
CA VAL A 554 16.60 20.96 2.02
C VAL A 554 17.82 21.73 2.54
N SER A 555 17.82 23.06 2.52
CA SER A 555 18.94 23.84 3.07
C SER A 555 19.08 23.64 4.58
N ALA A 556 17.99 23.60 5.34
CA ALA A 556 18.03 23.34 6.78
C ALA A 556 18.43 21.89 7.11
N LEU A 557 18.07 20.94 6.24
CA LEU A 557 18.43 19.53 6.35
C LEU A 557 19.94 19.30 6.13
N PHE A 558 20.58 20.02 5.21
CA PHE A 558 22.02 19.87 4.91
C PHE A 558 22.95 20.92 5.54
N ALA A 559 22.43 21.97 6.19
CA ALA A 559 23.23 23.00 6.87
C ALA A 559 24.15 22.40 7.97
N ARG A 560 25.46 22.65 7.86
CA ARG A 560 26.48 22.08 8.74
C ARG A 560 26.41 22.73 10.14
N ALA A 561 27.04 22.07 11.12
CA ALA A 561 27.15 22.63 12.48
C ALA A 561 28.10 23.84 12.54
N GLY A 562 29.10 23.91 11.65
CA GLY A 562 30.09 25.01 11.63
C GLY A 562 29.61 26.32 10.98
N ASP A 563 28.49 26.32 10.25
CA ASP A 563 28.07 27.48 9.45
C ASP A 563 27.67 28.69 10.32
N GLU A 564 27.37 28.46 11.60
CA GLU A 564 27.02 29.48 12.59
C GLU A 564 28.11 30.56 12.74
N ALA A 565 29.40 30.18 12.80
CA ALA A 565 30.50 31.14 12.91
C ALA A 565 30.72 31.96 11.62
N SER A 566 30.37 31.40 10.45
CA SER A 566 30.56 32.06 9.15
C SER A 566 29.47 33.08 8.82
N GLU A 567 28.24 32.86 9.31
CA GLU A 567 27.13 33.82 9.19
C GLU A 567 27.17 34.91 10.27
N GLU A 568 27.75 34.65 11.46
CA GLU A 568 28.02 35.71 12.43
C GLU A 568 29.08 36.69 11.90
N ALA A 569 30.23 36.19 11.45
CA ALA A 569 31.29 37.03 10.87
C ALA A 569 30.83 37.84 9.64
N ASN A 570 30.02 37.24 8.74
CA ASN A 570 29.45 37.94 7.58
C ASN A 570 28.35 38.95 7.94
N ALA A 571 27.72 38.84 9.12
CA ALA A 571 26.72 39.80 9.56
C ALA A 571 27.38 41.02 10.25
N GLU A 572 28.37 40.80 11.11
CA GLU A 572 29.15 41.91 11.70
C GLU A 572 29.86 42.71 10.59
N SER A 573 30.40 42.02 9.57
CA SER A 573 31.00 42.64 8.37
C SER A 573 29.98 43.29 7.40
N ARG A 574 28.71 43.43 7.82
CA ARG A 574 27.62 44.11 7.09
C ARG A 574 26.82 45.12 7.94
N GLU A 575 27.00 45.14 9.25
CA GLU A 575 26.51 46.21 10.14
C GLU A 575 27.62 47.22 10.51
N ALA A 576 28.87 46.97 10.08
CA ALA A 576 30.01 47.88 10.12
C ALA A 576 30.33 48.48 8.73
#